data_AF-A0A822C502-F1
#
_entry.id   AF-A0A822C502-F1
#
_cell.length_a   1.000
_cell.length_b   1.000
_cell.length_c   1.000
_cell.angle_alpha   90.00
_cell.angle_beta   90.00
_cell.angle_gamma   90.00
#
_symmetry.space_group_name_H-M   'P 1'
#
loop_
_entity.id
_entity.type
_entity.pdbx_description
1 polymer ?
#
loop_
_entity_poly.entity_id
_entity_poly.type
_entity_poly.pdbx_seq_one_letter_code
_entity_poly.pdbx_strand_id
1 'polypeptide(L)'
;TNFLFKVCDFIVDCQGGDDERSCGNCTFDDGGNILCGWNDVSKGTTMWKLRRDGILPVVNQGPQLDHTSYSPTGNYMYLSTSNGTTLNSPARLITPVLSQASSTCLLEFWIYITGISVNQL
;
A
#
# COMPACT_ATOMS: atom_id res chain seq x y z
N THR A 1 24.72 17.26 12.47
CA THR A 1 24.87 15.82 12.17
C THR A 1 23.61 15.35 11.46
N ASN A 2 23.76 14.55 10.41
CA ASN A 2 22.75 14.39 9.36
C ASN A 2 21.74 13.27 9.72
N PHE A 3 20.66 13.63 10.41
CA PHE A 3 19.65 12.70 10.94
C PHE A 3 18.79 12.01 9.87
N LEU A 4 18.84 12.46 8.61
CA LEU A 4 18.02 11.94 7.50
C LEU A 4 18.45 10.56 6.98
N PHE A 5 19.65 10.08 7.30
CA PHE A 5 20.18 8.80 6.82
C PHE A 5 19.96 7.62 7.80
N LYS A 6 19.25 7.86 8.91
CA LYS A 6 19.02 6.91 10.01
C LYS A 6 17.55 6.52 10.14
N VAL A 7 16.80 6.67 9.05
CA VAL A 7 15.35 6.42 8.98
C VAL A 7 15.11 5.73 7.65
N CYS A 8 14.35 4.64 7.69
CA CYS A 8 14.15 3.75 6.55
C CYS A 8 15.46 3.30 5.92
N ASP A 9 16.42 2.91 6.76
CA ASP A 9 17.73 2.44 6.33
C ASP A 9 17.95 0.93 6.60
N PHE A 10 16.89 0.24 7.03
CA PHE A 10 16.87 -1.17 7.38
C PHE A 10 17.67 -1.52 8.65
N ILE A 11 18.08 -0.52 9.43
CA ILE A 11 18.78 -0.68 10.70
C ILE A 11 17.93 -0.03 11.81
N VAL A 12 17.67 -0.78 12.88
CA VAL A 12 16.99 -0.22 14.05
C VAL A 12 17.96 0.62 14.87
N ASP A 13 17.89 1.94 14.71
CA ASP A 13 18.66 2.92 15.47
C ASP A 13 17.91 3.41 16.72
N CYS A 14 16.57 3.54 16.65
CA CYS A 14 15.77 3.99 17.79
C CYS A 14 15.32 2.83 18.68
N GLN A 15 15.26 3.07 19.99
CA GLN A 15 14.68 2.10 20.92
C GLN A 15 13.19 1.90 20.56
N GLY A 16 12.85 0.71 20.05
CA GLY A 16 11.51 0.37 19.58
C GLY A 16 11.33 0.35 18.06
N GLY A 17 12.37 0.69 17.28
CA GLY A 17 12.35 0.59 15.81
C GLY A 17 11.41 1.56 15.12
N ASP A 18 11.08 2.68 15.77
CA ASP A 18 10.14 3.67 15.23
C ASP A 18 10.66 4.36 13.96
N ASP A 19 11.98 4.43 13.81
CA ASP A 19 12.70 4.84 12.61
C ASP A 19 12.48 3.93 11.40
N GLU A 20 12.11 2.67 11.62
CA GLU A 20 11.88 1.68 10.55
C GLU A 20 10.39 1.30 10.40
N ARG A 21 9.51 1.80 11.28
CA ARG A 21 8.09 1.40 11.34
C ARG A 21 7.27 1.89 10.14
N SER A 22 7.65 2.99 9.50
CA SER A 22 6.90 3.62 8.42
C SER A 22 7.64 3.57 7.08
N CYS A 23 8.29 2.45 6.79
CA CYS A 23 9.23 2.32 5.67
C CYS A 23 8.75 1.34 4.59
N GLY A 24 7.44 1.31 4.34
CA GLY A 24 6.84 0.61 3.20
C GLY A 24 6.52 -0.86 3.41
N ASN A 25 7.09 -1.55 4.41
CA ASN A 25 6.61 -2.88 4.79
C ASN A 25 5.21 -2.76 5.39
N CYS A 26 4.19 -3.22 4.65
CA CYS A 26 2.80 -2.93 4.99
C CYS A 26 1.85 -4.06 4.65
N THR A 27 1.11 -4.51 5.66
CA THR A 27 -0.07 -5.39 5.50
C THR A 27 -1.37 -4.60 5.41
N PHE A 28 -1.32 -3.30 5.71
CA PHE A 28 -2.47 -2.41 5.87
C PHE A 28 -3.41 -2.75 7.03
N ASP A 29 -3.07 -3.69 7.92
CA ASP A 29 -3.88 -4.09 9.07
C ASP A 29 -3.43 -3.46 10.41
N ASP A 30 -2.36 -2.66 10.41
CA ASP A 30 -1.86 -2.00 11.63
C ASP A 30 -2.71 -0.77 11.98
N GLY A 31 -3.51 -0.88 13.05
CA GLY A 31 -4.38 0.21 13.53
C GLY A 31 -3.63 1.49 13.95
N GLY A 32 -2.35 1.40 14.29
CA GLY A 32 -1.51 2.56 14.64
C GLY A 32 -0.78 3.19 13.45
N ASN A 33 -0.57 2.42 12.38
CA ASN A 33 0.17 2.85 11.19
C ASN A 33 -0.35 2.18 9.90
N ILE A 34 -1.63 2.39 9.60
CA ILE A 34 -2.37 1.63 8.59
C ILE A 34 -1.81 1.73 7.17
N LEU A 35 -1.04 2.78 6.85
CA LEU A 35 -0.40 2.94 5.54
C LEU A 35 1.10 2.67 5.56
N CYS A 36 1.72 2.48 6.72
CA CYS A 36 3.15 2.18 6.86
C CYS A 36 4.07 3.12 6.06
N GLY A 37 3.70 4.40 5.99
CA GLY A 37 4.40 5.44 5.21
C GLY A 37 4.01 5.55 3.73
N TRP A 38 3.24 4.62 3.17
CA TRP A 38 2.73 4.73 1.82
C TRP A 38 1.82 5.96 1.66
N ASN A 39 1.98 6.66 0.54
CA ASN A 39 1.26 7.89 0.25
C ASN A 39 0.68 7.87 -1.16
N ASP A 40 -0.62 8.14 -1.29
CA ASP A 40 -1.26 8.30 -2.60
C ASP A 40 -0.99 9.71 -3.13
N VAL A 41 -0.28 9.78 -4.25
CA VAL A 41 0.07 11.04 -4.95
C VAL A 41 -0.60 11.12 -6.32
N SER A 42 -1.70 10.39 -6.48
CA SER A 42 -2.49 10.34 -7.70
C SER A 42 -3.00 11.74 -8.09
N LYS A 43 -2.90 12.07 -9.37
CA LYS A 43 -3.43 13.31 -9.96
C LYS A 43 -4.42 12.93 -11.07
N GLY A 44 -5.71 12.96 -10.77
CA GLY A 44 -6.74 12.57 -11.72
C GLY A 44 -7.97 12.00 -11.05
N THR A 45 -8.72 11.19 -11.80
CA THR A 45 -10.00 10.62 -11.37
C THR A 45 -9.85 9.26 -10.70
N THR A 46 -8.73 8.58 -10.94
CA THR A 46 -8.37 7.27 -10.37
C THR A 46 -7.33 7.47 -9.27
N MET A 47 -7.57 6.88 -8.11
CA MET A 47 -6.69 7.01 -6.95
C MET A 47 -6.70 5.76 -6.08
N TRP A 48 -5.65 5.58 -5.29
CA TRP A 48 -5.61 4.50 -4.30
C TRP A 48 -6.48 4.84 -3.09
N LYS A 49 -7.27 3.86 -2.65
CA LYS A 49 -8.08 3.95 -1.44
C LYS A 49 -7.85 2.72 -0.58
N LEU A 50 -7.84 2.94 0.74
CA LEU A 50 -7.80 1.87 1.71
C LEU A 50 -9.19 1.23 1.80
N ARG A 51 -9.24 -0.08 1.59
CA ARG A 51 -10.36 -0.91 1.96
C ARG A 51 -10.27 -1.20 3.45
N ARG A 52 -11.30 -0.83 4.21
CA ARG A 52 -11.39 -1.08 5.66
C ARG A 52 -12.42 -2.13 6.03
N ASP A 53 -12.18 -2.78 7.17
CA ASP A 53 -13.07 -3.70 7.87
C ASP A 53 -14.55 -3.24 7.85
N GLY A 54 -15.47 -4.21 7.80
CA GLY A 54 -16.91 -3.98 8.01
C GLY A 54 -17.69 -3.56 6.76
N ILE A 55 -17.02 -3.22 5.66
CA ILE A 55 -17.67 -3.16 4.36
C ILE A 55 -17.44 -4.53 3.71
N LEU A 56 -18.51 -5.32 3.53
CA LEU A 56 -18.39 -6.59 2.80
C LEU A 56 -18.04 -6.30 1.34
N PRO A 57 -17.06 -7.01 0.74
CA PRO A 57 -16.75 -6.84 -0.65
C PRO A 57 -18.00 -7.14 -1.47
N VAL A 58 -18.41 -6.18 -2.31
CA VAL A 58 -19.51 -6.43 -3.25
C VAL A 58 -19.08 -7.60 -4.11
N VAL A 59 -19.93 -8.63 -4.18
CA VAL A 59 -19.65 -9.85 -4.95
C VAL A 59 -19.24 -9.43 -6.37
N ASN A 60 -18.10 -9.94 -6.82
CA ASN A 60 -17.48 -9.66 -8.13
C ASN A 60 -16.87 -8.26 -8.34
N GLN A 61 -16.65 -7.45 -7.31
CA GLN A 61 -16.00 -6.13 -7.42
C GLN A 61 -14.61 -6.04 -6.75
N GLY A 62 -14.06 -7.17 -6.31
CA GLY A 62 -12.75 -7.24 -5.66
C GLY A 62 -12.53 -8.58 -4.95
N PRO A 63 -11.36 -8.78 -4.32
CA PRO A 63 -11.09 -9.99 -3.56
C PRO A 63 -12.03 -10.08 -2.36
N GLN A 64 -12.52 -11.28 -2.09
CA GLN A 64 -13.42 -11.55 -0.97
C GLN A 64 -12.68 -11.63 0.37
N LEU A 65 -11.39 -11.96 0.33
CA LEU A 65 -10.51 -12.12 1.48
C LEU A 65 -9.25 -11.31 1.23
N ASP A 66 -8.78 -10.61 2.27
CA ASP A 66 -7.43 -10.06 2.29
C ASP A 66 -6.40 -11.20 2.31
N HIS A 67 -5.25 -10.99 1.66
CA HIS A 67 -4.21 -11.99 1.55
C HIS A 67 -3.45 -12.20 2.87
N THR A 68 -3.21 -11.15 3.65
CA THR A 68 -2.42 -11.24 4.89
C THR A 68 -3.15 -12.08 5.92
N SER A 69 -4.42 -11.76 6.14
CA SER A 69 -5.24 -12.32 7.21
C SER A 69 -6.13 -13.48 6.76
N TYR A 70 -6.26 -13.72 5.45
CA TYR A 70 -7.25 -14.63 4.86
C TYR A 70 -8.68 -14.37 5.36
N SER A 71 -8.98 -13.10 5.65
CA SER A 71 -10.23 -12.68 6.28
C SER A 71 -11.00 -11.71 5.37
N PRO A 72 -12.36 -11.75 5.37
CA PRO A 72 -13.17 -10.72 4.71
C PRO A 72 -13.10 -9.36 5.43
N THR A 73 -12.49 -9.32 6.62
CA THR A 73 -12.27 -8.11 7.42
C THR A 73 -10.80 -7.71 7.47
N GLY A 74 -9.96 -8.16 6.53
CA GLY A 74 -8.62 -7.61 6.40
C GLY A 74 -8.60 -6.40 5.46
N ASN A 75 -7.51 -5.65 5.53
CA ASN A 75 -7.35 -4.37 4.84
C ASN A 75 -6.41 -4.52 3.64
N TYR A 76 -6.72 -3.81 2.56
CA TYR A 76 -5.86 -3.72 1.38
C TYR A 76 -6.10 -2.43 0.61
N MET A 77 -5.15 -2.04 -0.22
CA MET A 77 -5.32 -0.89 -1.11
C MET A 77 -6.03 -1.32 -2.40
N TYR A 78 -6.97 -0.50 -2.87
CA TYR A 78 -7.67 -0.73 -4.14
C TYR A 78 -7.74 0.56 -4.97
N LEU A 79 -7.89 0.40 -6.29
CA LEU A 79 -8.11 1.53 -7.19
C LEU A 79 -9.58 1.95 -7.14
N SER A 80 -9.81 3.20 -6.75
CA SER A 80 -11.12 3.84 -6.77
C SER A 80 -11.18 4.87 -7.89
N THR A 81 -12.36 5.05 -8.48
CA THR A 81 -12.62 6.09 -9.48
C THR A 81 -13.72 7.02 -8.96
N SER A 82 -13.59 8.31 -9.24
CA SER A 82 -14.61 9.31 -8.92
C SER A 82 -15.84 9.24 -9.83
N ASN A 83 -15.73 8.66 -11.03
CA ASN A 83 -16.79 8.65 -12.04
C ASN A 83 -16.87 7.28 -12.74
N GLY A 84 -17.74 6.40 -12.23
CA GLY A 84 -18.03 5.10 -12.85
C GLY A 84 -16.95 4.04 -12.59
N THR A 85 -16.84 3.08 -13.50
CA THR A 85 -15.98 1.89 -13.36
C THR A 85 -14.68 1.97 -14.17
N THR A 86 -14.45 3.08 -14.89
CA THR A 86 -13.35 3.18 -15.85
C THR A 86 -12.11 3.84 -15.22
N LEU A 87 -10.96 3.17 -15.33
CA LEU A 87 -9.67 3.68 -14.88
C LEU A 87 -9.09 4.62 -15.95
N ASN A 88 -9.38 5.92 -15.82
CA ASN A 88 -9.09 6.92 -16.86
C ASN A 88 -7.82 7.74 -16.60
N SER A 89 -7.15 7.57 -15.47
CA SER A 89 -5.89 8.24 -15.15
C SER A 89 -4.95 7.31 -14.39
N PRO A 90 -3.61 7.47 -14.50
CA PRO A 90 -2.68 6.73 -13.67
C PRO A 90 -2.87 7.08 -12.18
N ALA A 91 -2.91 6.05 -11.34
CA ALA A 91 -2.82 6.20 -9.89
C ALA A 91 -1.39 5.91 -9.42
N ARG A 92 -0.93 6.59 -8.37
CA ARG A 92 0.45 6.50 -7.87
C ARG A 92 0.45 6.38 -6.35
N LEU A 93 0.93 5.25 -5.85
CA LEU A 93 1.21 5.02 -4.44
C LEU A 93 2.73 4.98 -4.27
N ILE A 94 3.28 5.77 -3.35
CA ILE A 94 4.72 5.88 -3.13
C ILE A 94 5.07 5.57 -1.68
N THR A 95 6.16 4.85 -1.45
CA THR A 95 6.77 4.73 -0.12
C THR A 95 7.53 6.01 0.21
N PRO A 96 7.96 6.18 1.47
CA PRO A 96 9.06 7.08 1.79
C PRO A 96 10.34 6.63 1.09
N VAL A 97 11.34 7.50 1.12
CA VAL A 97 12.67 7.17 0.59
C VAL A 97 13.26 6.07 1.47
N LEU A 98 13.52 4.91 0.87
CA LEU A 98 14.28 3.83 1.50
C LEU A 98 15.76 4.09 1.23
N SER A 99 16.50 4.40 2.27
CA SER A 99 17.93 4.67 2.18
C SER A 99 18.73 3.39 2.40
N GLN A 100 20.00 3.39 1.96
CA GLN A 100 20.92 2.27 2.16
C GLN A 100 20.44 0.91 1.62
N ALA A 101 19.47 0.91 0.71
CA ALA A 101 19.01 -0.28 0.02
C ALA A 101 20.13 -0.88 -0.83
N SER A 102 20.38 -2.18 -0.66
CA SER A 102 21.30 -2.94 -1.53
C SER A 102 20.80 -2.94 -2.97
N SER A 103 21.71 -3.12 -3.94
CA SER A 103 21.34 -3.41 -5.34
C SER A 103 20.56 -4.73 -5.49
N THR A 104 20.54 -5.57 -4.44
CA THR A 104 19.76 -6.81 -4.37
C THR A 104 18.44 -6.65 -3.60
N CYS A 105 18.05 -5.42 -3.23
CA CYS A 105 16.78 -5.16 -2.56
C CYS A 105 15.61 -5.51 -3.49
N LEU A 106 14.62 -6.24 -2.95
CA LEU A 106 13.44 -6.69 -3.68
C LEU A 106 12.19 -6.08 -3.05
N LEU A 107 11.27 -5.64 -3.90
CA LEU A 107 9.92 -5.28 -3.50
C LEU A 107 8.99 -6.46 -3.82
N GLU A 108 8.35 -7.00 -2.79
CA GLU A 108 7.37 -8.08 -2.90
C GLU A 108 6.00 -7.58 -2.46
N PHE A 109 4.96 -7.93 -3.19
CA PHE A 109 3.59 -7.55 -2.88
C PHE A 109 2.58 -8.51 -3.49
N TRP A 110 1.37 -8.52 -2.94
CA TRP A 110 0.23 -9.27 -3.44
C TRP A 110 -0.66 -8.38 -4.28
N ILE A 111 -1.15 -8.92 -5.40
CA ILE A 111 -2.05 -8.20 -6.28
C ILE A 111 -3.25 -9.06 -6.68
N TYR A 112 -4.42 -8.43 -6.66
CA TYR A 112 -5.65 -9.00 -7.21
C TYR A 112 -6.11 -8.13 -8.38
N ILE A 113 -6.15 -8.71 -9.58
CA ILE A 113 -6.62 -8.05 -10.80
C ILE A 113 -7.84 -8.80 -11.32
N THR A 114 -8.93 -8.06 -11.59
CA THR A 114 -10.13 -8.59 -12.24
C THR A 114 -10.62 -7.62 -13.32
N GLY A 115 -11.22 -8.12 -14.39
CA GLY A 115 -11.71 -7.34 -15.53
C GLY A 115 -10.91 -7.51 -16.83
N ILE A 116 -11.52 -7.15 -17.96
CA ILE A 116 -11.08 -7.49 -19.32
C ILE A 116 -10.06 -6.47 -19.91
N SER A 117 -9.78 -5.38 -19.19
CA SER A 117 -8.91 -4.29 -19.66
C SER A 117 -8.01 -3.73 -18.56
N VAL A 118 -7.22 -4.61 -17.92
CA VAL A 118 -6.18 -4.21 -16.97
C VAL A 118 -4.85 -4.69 -17.54
N ASN A 119 -4.12 -3.79 -18.21
CA ASN A 119 -2.94 -4.19 -18.98
C ASN A 119 -1.60 -3.81 -18.35
N GLN A 120 -1.54 -2.90 -17.37
CA GLN A 120 -0.27 -2.42 -16.79
C GLN A 120 -0.47 -1.94 -15.34
N LEU A 121 0.51 -2.26 -14.48
CA LEU A 121 0.69 -1.64 -13.15
C LEU A 121 1.77 -0.56 -13.22
#